data_AF-A0A2W7BDX4-F1
#
_entry.id   AF-A0A2W7BDX4-F1
#
_cell.length_a   1.000
_cell.length_b   1.000
_cell.length_c   1.000
_cell.angle_alpha   90.00
_cell.angle_beta   90.00
_cell.angle_gamma   90.00
#
_symmetry.space_group_name_H-M   'P 1'
#
loop_
_entity.id
_entity.type
_entity.pdbx_description
1 polymer ?
#
loop_
_entity_poly.entity_id
_entity_poly.type
_entity_poly.pdbx_seq_one_letter_code
_entity_poly.pdbx_strand_id
1 'polypeptide(L)'
;MPSSFLQRFGADTGAFQPQLQQQPNQAPAAAPPTSEPDLAPLEDNDLDDAPPESDELDPASDGDDLPAGSAPPNGPDPLRAERRRSNQLEKELRKARAQLARFSEINPDEYARLQEGERKREEQERQWNLREQELNNANRRRVQAVEKERDDAREQSLSLRKERLLERLFVDAEGRVGGDERSTFFDTFCKLCGGQFRLSHSEGRERLEPIDGAGQPYALDGVALSATDYVEELRRHPVYSFLFQQRSGLYQSTAEGGYDSTGVPVNLQSMSTRELYMEAMRSTTPRVPARS
;
A
#
# COMPACT_ATOMS: atom_id res chain seq x y z
N MET A 1 56.19 -12.88 -5.77
CA MET A 1 55.78 -14.28 -6.03
C MET A 1 56.54 -15.15 -5.05
N PRO A 2 55.86 -15.92 -4.19
CA PRO A 2 55.28 -17.17 -4.69
C PRO A 2 53.83 -17.43 -4.23
N SER A 3 52.99 -17.72 -5.21
CA SER A 3 51.97 -18.79 -5.20
C SER A 3 52.66 -20.10 -4.77
N SER A 4 52.10 -21.06 -4.03
CA SER A 4 50.74 -21.60 -4.01
C SER A 4 50.82 -22.83 -3.10
N PHE A 5 49.84 -23.05 -2.22
CA PHE A 5 49.51 -24.42 -1.81
C PHE A 5 48.03 -24.47 -1.42
N LEU A 6 47.22 -24.66 -2.46
CA LEU A 6 45.84 -25.07 -2.33
C LEU A 6 45.83 -26.53 -1.87
N GLN A 7 45.00 -26.79 -0.86
CA GLN A 7 43.99 -27.86 -0.83
C GLN A 7 44.14 -29.00 0.21
N ARG A 8 42.95 -29.30 0.78
CA ARG A 8 42.49 -30.51 1.51
C ARG A 8 42.81 -30.58 2.99
N PHE A 9 41.90 -30.86 3.91
CA PHE A 9 40.45 -31.15 4.03
C PHE A 9 40.13 -30.77 5.51
N GLY A 10 38.95 -30.43 6.00
CA GLY A 10 37.57 -30.72 5.68
C GLY A 10 36.78 -30.53 7.00
N ALA A 11 35.53 -30.10 6.88
CA ALA A 11 34.45 -30.15 7.88
C ALA A 11 34.77 -29.70 9.32
N ASP A 12 34.23 -28.54 9.71
CA ASP A 12 33.30 -28.55 10.85
C ASP A 12 32.32 -27.38 10.83
N THR A 13 31.08 -27.72 11.13
CA THR A 13 29.92 -26.86 11.31
C THR A 13 30.06 -25.99 12.55
N GLY A 14 29.80 -24.69 12.46
CA GLY A 14 29.73 -23.83 13.63
C GLY A 14 29.35 -22.41 13.28
N ALA A 15 28.23 -21.96 13.84
CA ALA A 15 27.61 -20.67 13.61
C ALA A 15 28.54 -19.48 13.92
N PHE A 16 28.57 -18.49 13.03
CA PHE A 16 29.12 -17.16 13.31
C PHE A 16 27.99 -16.21 13.71
N GLN A 17 27.85 -15.95 15.02
CA GLN A 17 27.17 -14.76 15.56
C GLN A 17 28.24 -13.69 15.82
N PRO A 18 28.07 -12.43 15.36
CA PRO A 18 28.91 -11.33 15.82
C PRO A 18 28.48 -10.90 17.23
N GLN A 19 29.44 -10.94 18.14
CA GLN A 19 29.36 -10.62 19.56
C GLN A 19 29.07 -9.11 19.75
N LEU A 20 27.91 -8.79 20.33
CA LEU A 20 27.60 -7.45 20.84
C LEU A 20 28.39 -7.20 22.15
N GLN A 21 29.15 -6.12 22.14
CA GLN A 21 29.93 -5.60 23.25
C GLN A 21 28.98 -5.15 24.39
N GLN A 22 28.96 -5.87 25.51
CA GLN A 22 28.16 -5.52 26.70
C GLN A 22 28.95 -4.59 27.64
N GLN A 23 28.28 -3.52 28.09
CA GLN A 23 28.73 -2.68 29.21
C GLN A 23 28.49 -3.39 30.56
N PRO A 24 29.34 -3.21 31.58
CA PRO A 24 29.13 -3.80 32.89
C PRO A 24 28.31 -2.86 33.77
N ASN A 25 27.03 -3.17 33.96
CA ASN A 25 26.32 -3.00 35.23
C ASN A 25 24.83 -3.31 35.02
N GLN A 26 24.39 -4.49 35.44
CA GLN A 26 23.09 -4.68 36.10
C GLN A 26 23.00 -6.09 36.72
N ALA A 27 22.60 -6.13 37.98
CA ALA A 27 22.23 -7.33 38.73
C ALA A 27 20.78 -7.77 38.38
N PRO A 28 20.35 -9.00 38.73
CA PRO A 28 19.25 -9.67 38.03
C PRO A 28 17.87 -9.51 38.68
N ALA A 29 16.88 -9.40 37.78
CA ALA A 29 15.50 -9.91 37.77
C ALA A 29 14.78 -10.29 39.08
N ALA A 30 13.57 -9.74 39.24
CA ALA A 30 12.43 -10.45 39.83
C ALA A 30 11.13 -10.06 39.09
N ALA A 31 10.21 -11.02 38.99
CA ALA A 31 9.11 -11.14 38.04
C ALA A 31 7.77 -10.46 38.51
N PRO A 32 6.65 -10.54 37.76
CA PRO A 32 5.58 -9.54 37.59
C PRO A 32 4.36 -9.81 38.53
N PRO A 33 3.20 -9.09 38.56
CA PRO A 33 2.31 -8.79 37.41
C PRO A 33 1.47 -7.48 37.47
N THR A 34 0.60 -7.34 36.45
CA THR A 34 -0.59 -6.46 36.33
C THR A 34 -0.37 -4.97 36.07
N SER A 35 -0.72 -4.50 34.86
CA SER A 35 -1.88 -3.62 34.58
C SER A 35 -1.69 -2.89 33.23
N GLU A 36 -2.82 -2.63 32.59
CA GLU A 36 -3.04 -2.05 31.25
C GLU A 36 -2.26 -0.74 30.98
N PRO A 37 -1.87 -0.43 29.73
CA PRO A 37 -1.45 0.93 29.39
C PRO A 37 -2.69 1.82 29.18
N ASP A 38 -2.85 2.75 30.11
CA ASP A 38 -3.78 3.88 30.11
C ASP A 38 -3.57 4.74 28.85
N LEU A 39 -4.56 4.73 27.96
CA LEU A 39 -4.65 5.63 26.80
C LEU A 39 -5.27 6.94 27.29
N ALA A 40 -4.42 7.90 27.67
CA ALA A 40 -4.88 9.27 27.89
C ALA A 40 -5.14 9.96 26.52
N PRO A 41 -6.28 10.64 26.34
CA PRO A 41 -6.64 11.30 25.07
C PRO A 41 -5.86 12.61 24.87
N LEU A 42 -5.52 12.90 23.62
CA LEU A 42 -5.12 14.24 23.19
C LEU A 42 -6.34 15.16 23.28
N GLU A 43 -6.36 16.06 24.27
CA GLU A 43 -7.29 17.18 24.33
C GLU A 43 -6.74 18.32 23.44
N ASP A 44 -7.36 18.46 22.26
CA ASP A 44 -7.46 19.75 21.57
C ASP A 44 -8.51 20.59 22.34
N ASN A 45 -8.10 21.74 22.89
CA ASN A 45 -9.02 22.85 23.14
C ASN A 45 -8.28 24.19 23.37
N ASP A 46 -8.61 25.14 22.49
CA ASP A 46 -8.75 26.59 22.71
C ASP A 46 -7.54 27.42 23.20
N LEU A 47 -6.84 28.01 22.23
CA LEU A 47 -6.16 29.30 22.40
C LEU A 47 -7.23 30.41 22.50
N ASP A 48 -7.51 30.87 23.71
CA ASP A 48 -8.28 32.10 23.99
C ASP A 48 -7.28 33.17 24.49
N ASP A 49 -6.85 34.06 23.59
CA ASP A 49 -5.98 35.20 23.90
C ASP A 49 -6.87 36.43 24.16
N ALA A 50 -7.09 36.74 25.44
CA ALA A 50 -7.98 37.81 25.90
C ALA A 50 -7.34 39.20 25.72
N PRO A 51 -8.12 40.24 25.34
CA PRO A 51 -7.64 41.63 25.24
C PRO A 51 -7.56 42.30 26.62
N PRO A 52 -6.66 43.29 26.84
CA PRO A 52 -6.62 44.03 28.10
C PRO A 52 -7.80 45.02 28.20
N GLU A 53 -8.50 44.94 29.33
CA GLU A 53 -9.57 45.84 29.74
C GLU A 53 -9.05 47.25 30.11
N SER A 54 -9.81 48.26 29.73
CA SER A 54 -9.59 49.68 29.99
C SER A 54 -10.43 50.13 31.20
N ASP A 55 -9.77 50.56 32.28
CA ASP A 55 -10.41 51.16 33.45
C ASP A 55 -10.77 52.65 33.25
N GLU A 56 -12.04 52.90 33.54
CA GLU A 56 -12.84 54.07 33.94
C GLU A 56 -12.30 55.53 33.97
N LEU A 57 -13.21 56.40 33.52
CA LEU A 57 -13.37 57.86 33.69
C LEU A 57 -13.56 58.22 35.20
N ASP A 58 -13.38 59.42 35.78
CA ASP A 58 -13.50 60.85 35.39
C ASP A 58 -13.01 61.69 36.63
N PRO A 59 -12.76 63.04 36.58
CA PRO A 59 -13.87 63.98 36.80
C PRO A 59 -13.79 65.36 36.10
N ALA A 60 -14.95 65.77 35.59
CA ALA A 60 -15.63 67.07 35.69
C ALA A 60 -14.82 68.40 35.61
N SER A 61 -15.15 69.21 34.60
CA SER A 61 -15.07 70.68 34.69
C SER A 61 -16.37 71.28 34.13
N ASP A 62 -17.07 71.99 35.00
CA ASP A 62 -18.34 72.71 34.82
C ASP A 62 -18.07 74.12 34.25
N GLY A 63 -19.03 74.70 33.52
CA GLY A 63 -18.96 76.10 33.07
C GLY A 63 -19.72 76.45 31.79
N ASP A 64 -20.98 76.83 31.97
CA ASP A 64 -21.99 77.31 31.01
C ASP A 64 -21.63 78.53 30.10
N ASP A 65 -22.34 78.55 28.95
CA ASP A 65 -23.06 79.68 28.32
C ASP A 65 -22.58 80.39 27.01
N LEU A 66 -23.49 80.33 26.01
CA LEU A 66 -23.78 81.18 24.81
C LEU A 66 -22.89 81.14 23.54
N PRO A 67 -23.43 81.47 22.33
CA PRO A 67 -24.71 81.07 21.71
C PRO A 67 -24.53 80.54 20.26
N ALA A 68 -25.64 80.12 19.64
CA ALA A 68 -25.72 79.62 18.27
C ALA A 68 -25.09 80.55 17.20
N GLY A 69 -24.32 79.95 16.29
CA GLY A 69 -24.08 80.46 14.93
C GLY A 69 -22.64 80.85 14.61
N SER A 70 -21.83 79.90 14.11
CA SER A 70 -20.82 80.13 13.04
C SER A 70 -20.03 78.84 12.76
N ALA A 71 -19.98 78.43 11.48
CA ALA A 71 -18.95 77.66 10.74
C ALA A 71 -18.06 76.60 11.45
N PRO A 72 -17.79 75.44 10.81
CA PRO A 72 -16.91 74.41 11.37
C PRO A 72 -15.43 74.84 11.33
N PRO A 73 -14.63 74.68 12.41
CA PRO A 73 -13.18 74.83 12.33
C PRO A 73 -12.49 73.45 12.29
N ASN A 74 -11.95 73.12 11.12
CA ASN A 74 -10.64 72.49 10.88
C ASN A 74 -10.00 71.65 12.01
N GLY A 75 -10.26 70.33 12.03
CA GLY A 75 -9.35 69.32 12.58
C GLY A 75 -8.42 68.80 11.48
N PRO A 76 -7.13 68.50 11.75
CA PRO A 76 -6.19 68.09 10.71
C PRO A 76 -6.63 66.76 10.08
N ASP A 77 -7.01 66.85 8.82
CA ASP A 77 -7.31 65.78 7.87
C ASP A 77 -6.42 64.53 8.11
N PRO A 78 -6.96 63.35 8.46
CA PRO A 78 -6.18 62.16 8.83
C PRO A 78 -5.17 61.73 7.74
N LEU A 79 -5.50 61.97 6.47
CA LEU A 79 -4.60 61.77 5.34
C LEU A 79 -3.34 62.63 5.40
N ARG A 80 -3.43 63.81 6.03
CA ARG A 80 -2.30 64.73 6.24
C ARG A 80 -1.39 64.26 7.38
N ALA A 81 -1.97 63.65 8.43
CA ALA A 81 -1.20 63.01 9.51
C ALA A 81 -0.47 61.75 9.01
N GLU A 82 -1.12 60.94 8.17
CA GLU A 82 -0.53 59.77 7.54
C GLU A 82 0.58 60.17 6.55
N ARG A 83 0.36 61.19 5.71
CA ARG A 83 1.43 61.74 4.85
C ARG A 83 2.61 62.27 5.65
N ARG A 84 2.39 62.86 6.84
CA ARG A 84 3.49 63.31 7.72
C ARG A 84 4.26 62.12 8.28
N ARG A 85 3.58 61.06 8.72
CA ARG A 85 4.23 59.80 9.16
C ARG A 85 5.02 59.14 8.03
N SER A 86 4.45 59.03 6.84
CA SER A 86 5.14 58.46 5.67
C SER A 86 6.38 59.28 5.30
N ASN A 87 6.28 60.62 5.26
CA ASN A 87 7.43 61.50 5.02
C ASN A 87 8.48 61.42 6.14
N GLN A 88 8.05 61.21 7.37
CA GLN A 88 8.95 61.01 8.52
C GLN A 88 9.70 59.68 8.38
N LEU A 89 9.01 58.59 8.08
CA LEU A 89 9.61 57.27 7.83
C LEU A 89 10.55 57.28 6.63
N GLU A 90 10.21 57.99 5.55
CA GLU A 90 11.11 58.16 4.40
C GLU A 90 12.39 58.91 4.77
N LYS A 91 12.27 59.97 5.59
CA LYS A 91 13.44 60.72 6.07
C LYS A 91 14.29 59.85 6.99
N GLU A 92 13.68 59.04 7.84
CA GLU A 92 14.37 58.08 8.69
C GLU A 92 15.03 56.98 7.88
N LEU A 93 14.39 56.48 6.81
CA LEU A 93 14.99 55.53 5.87
C LEU A 93 16.18 56.13 5.12
N ARG A 94 16.08 57.37 4.65
CA ARG A 94 17.21 58.09 4.03
C ARG A 94 18.34 58.30 5.03
N LYS A 95 18.02 58.67 6.28
CA LYS A 95 19.00 58.87 7.35
C LYS A 95 19.69 57.56 7.74
N ALA A 96 18.94 56.47 7.87
CA ALA A 96 19.47 55.13 8.14
C ALA A 96 20.35 54.63 6.99
N ARG A 97 19.93 54.81 5.72
CA ARG A 97 20.78 54.51 4.55
C ARG A 97 22.07 55.34 4.53
N ALA A 98 21.99 56.62 4.85
CA ALA A 98 23.18 57.48 4.95
C ALA A 98 24.10 57.09 6.12
N GLN A 99 23.53 56.62 7.24
CA GLN A 99 24.30 56.07 8.36
C GLN A 99 24.98 54.75 7.98
N LEU A 100 24.27 53.83 7.32
CA LEU A 100 24.82 52.57 6.81
C LEU A 100 25.97 52.81 5.82
N ALA A 101 25.83 53.80 4.92
CA ALA A 101 26.89 54.22 4.00
C ALA A 101 28.12 54.74 4.75
N ARG A 102 27.92 55.57 5.79
CA ARG A 102 29.03 56.03 6.64
C ARG A 102 29.69 54.89 7.43
N PHE A 103 28.93 53.90 7.89
CA PHE A 103 29.51 52.70 8.54
C PHE A 103 30.35 51.87 7.57
N SER A 104 29.93 51.75 6.31
CA SER A 104 30.71 51.05 5.27
C SER A 104 32.01 51.77 4.90
N GLU A 105 32.08 53.09 5.11
CA GLU A 105 33.24 53.94 4.78
C GLU A 105 34.22 54.07 5.96
N ILE A 106 33.71 54.02 7.21
CA ILE A 106 34.52 54.09 8.44
C ILE A 106 35.14 52.74 8.79
N ASN A 107 34.47 51.62 8.46
CA ASN A 107 34.95 50.28 8.77
C ASN A 107 34.69 49.29 7.60
N PRO A 108 35.45 49.44 6.50
CA PRO A 108 35.28 48.60 5.31
C PRO A 108 35.49 47.10 5.61
N ASP A 109 36.34 46.77 6.59
CA ASP A 109 36.65 45.40 6.99
C ASP A 109 35.47 44.71 7.68
N GLU A 110 34.67 45.43 8.49
CA GLU A 110 33.48 44.86 9.12
C GLU A 110 32.33 44.68 8.14
N TYR A 111 32.20 45.57 7.15
CA TYR A 111 31.22 45.40 6.08
C TYR A 111 31.58 44.22 5.16
N ALA A 112 32.87 44.05 4.84
CA ALA A 112 33.36 42.89 4.12
C ALA A 112 33.11 41.59 4.91
N ARG A 113 33.37 41.58 6.23
CA ARG A 113 33.04 40.45 7.11
C ARG A 113 31.54 40.14 7.17
N LEU A 114 30.68 41.17 7.17
CA LEU A 114 29.23 41.00 7.16
C LEU A 114 28.76 40.36 5.84
N GLN A 115 29.27 40.82 4.70
CA GLN A 115 28.98 40.22 3.39
C GLN A 115 29.51 38.78 3.26
N GLU A 116 30.71 38.49 3.78
CA GLU A 116 31.21 37.12 3.85
C GLU A 116 30.35 36.25 4.76
N GLY A 117 29.83 36.80 5.86
CA GLY A 117 28.87 36.14 6.74
C GLY A 117 27.57 35.79 6.03
N GLU A 118 27.02 36.71 5.24
CA GLU A 118 25.84 36.47 4.41
C GLU A 118 26.09 35.37 3.36
N ARG A 119 27.22 35.42 2.66
CA ARG A 119 27.58 34.37 1.68
C ARG A 119 27.71 33.00 2.33
N LYS A 120 28.38 32.92 3.48
CA LYS A 120 28.50 31.67 4.25
C LYS A 120 27.16 31.15 4.74
N ARG A 121 26.25 32.05 5.13
CA ARG A 121 24.89 31.69 5.52
C ARG A 121 24.09 31.16 4.32
N GLU A 122 24.18 31.81 3.17
CA GLU A 122 23.50 31.38 1.95
C GLU A 122 24.02 30.01 1.48
N GLU A 123 25.33 29.77 1.55
CA GLU A 123 25.93 28.47 1.25
C GLU A 123 25.43 27.38 2.20
N GLN A 124 25.36 27.68 3.51
CA GLN A 124 24.81 26.75 4.50
C GLN A 124 23.32 26.48 4.27
N GLU A 125 22.55 27.49 3.91
CA GLU A 125 21.12 27.35 3.58
C GLU A 125 20.93 26.48 2.33
N ARG A 126 21.76 26.65 1.29
CA ARG A 126 21.75 25.79 0.11
C ARG A 126 22.11 24.34 0.47
N GLN A 127 23.13 24.12 1.30
CA GLN A 127 23.48 22.78 1.78
C GLN A 127 22.35 22.15 2.60
N TRP A 128 21.68 22.93 3.44
CA TRP A 128 20.52 22.50 4.20
C TRP A 128 19.36 22.09 3.29
N ASN A 129 19.00 22.94 2.33
CA ASN A 129 17.91 22.69 1.38
C ASN A 129 18.19 21.45 0.52
N LEU A 130 19.45 21.24 0.09
CA LEU A 130 19.83 20.03 -0.63
C LEU A 130 19.65 18.78 0.24
N ARG A 131 20.11 18.83 1.48
CA ARG A 131 19.98 17.72 2.43
C ARG A 131 18.51 17.42 2.74
N GLU A 132 17.69 18.45 2.91
CA GLU A 132 16.25 18.32 3.10
C GLU A 132 15.58 17.65 1.89
N GLN A 133 15.91 18.08 0.67
CA GLN A 133 15.41 17.46 -0.54
C GLN A 133 15.87 16.00 -0.68
N GLU A 134 17.12 15.69 -0.37
CA GLU A 134 17.62 14.31 -0.38
C GLU A 134 16.86 13.43 0.62
N LEU A 135 16.64 13.91 1.84
CA LEU A 135 15.87 13.20 2.86
C LEU A 135 14.41 13.03 2.44
N ASN A 136 13.79 14.07 1.90
CA ASN A 136 12.41 14.02 1.43
C ASN A 136 12.27 13.02 0.27
N ASN A 137 13.16 13.07 -0.72
CA ASN A 137 13.19 12.12 -1.83
C ASN A 137 13.43 10.68 -1.34
N ALA A 138 14.35 10.47 -0.39
CA ALA A 138 14.58 9.16 0.20
C ALA A 138 13.35 8.65 0.96
N ASN A 139 12.67 9.52 1.70
CA ASN A 139 11.45 9.18 2.42
C ASN A 139 10.30 8.83 1.46
N ARG A 140 10.10 9.64 0.42
CA ARG A 140 9.13 9.36 -0.66
C ARG A 140 9.38 8.01 -1.31
N ARG A 141 10.64 7.66 -1.59
CA ARG A 141 10.99 6.33 -2.13
C ARG A 141 10.66 5.20 -1.16
N ARG A 142 10.88 5.39 0.15
CA ARG A 142 10.52 4.41 1.18
C ARG A 142 9.00 4.23 1.27
N VAL A 143 8.24 5.32 1.29
CA VAL A 143 6.77 5.27 1.29
C VAL A 143 6.25 4.53 0.07
N GLN A 144 6.75 4.86 -1.13
CA GLN A 144 6.37 4.16 -2.37
C GLN A 144 6.71 2.66 -2.34
N ALA A 145 7.86 2.28 -1.77
CA ALA A 145 8.23 0.87 -1.63
C ALA A 145 7.27 0.13 -0.69
N VAL A 146 6.91 0.74 0.44
CA VAL A 146 5.96 0.16 1.40
C VAL A 146 4.54 0.08 0.81
N GLU A 147 4.10 1.09 0.06
CA GLU A 147 2.81 1.05 -0.62
C GLU A 147 2.75 -0.08 -1.64
N LYS A 148 3.82 -0.28 -2.42
CA LYS A 148 3.92 -1.39 -3.35
C LYS A 148 3.88 -2.73 -2.62
N GLU A 149 4.67 -2.90 -1.56
CA GLU A 149 4.67 -4.14 -0.76
C GLU A 149 3.29 -4.43 -0.17
N ARG A 150 2.59 -3.39 0.33
CA ARG A 150 1.22 -3.51 0.83
C ARG A 150 0.27 -3.98 -0.27
N ASP A 151 0.38 -3.43 -1.46
CA ASP A 151 -0.51 -3.78 -2.57
C ASP A 151 -0.20 -5.19 -3.10
N ASP A 152 1.08 -5.58 -3.22
CA ASP A 152 1.51 -6.94 -3.53
C ASP A 152 0.98 -7.95 -2.48
N ALA A 153 1.06 -7.62 -1.18
CA ALA A 153 0.55 -8.46 -0.10
C ALA A 153 -0.99 -8.57 -0.13
N ARG A 154 -1.69 -7.50 -0.50
CA ARG A 154 -3.16 -7.52 -0.70
C ARG A 154 -3.54 -8.43 -1.86
N GLU A 155 -2.84 -8.34 -2.98
CA GLU A 155 -3.08 -9.18 -4.15
C GLU A 155 -2.80 -10.66 -3.83
N GLN A 156 -1.72 -10.95 -3.12
CA GLN A 156 -1.42 -12.30 -2.60
C GLN A 156 -2.54 -12.81 -1.68
N SER A 157 -3.07 -11.96 -0.79
CA SER A 157 -4.19 -12.34 0.09
C SER A 157 -5.44 -12.69 -0.71
N LEU A 158 -5.78 -11.89 -1.73
CA LEU A 158 -6.93 -12.16 -2.61
C LEU A 158 -6.73 -13.44 -3.43
N SER A 159 -5.51 -13.69 -3.92
CA SER A 159 -5.17 -14.92 -4.63
C SER A 159 -5.34 -16.15 -3.73
N LEU A 160 -4.78 -16.13 -2.52
CA LEU A 160 -4.90 -17.24 -1.56
C LEU A 160 -6.35 -17.48 -1.12
N ARG A 161 -7.15 -16.42 -0.94
CA ARG A 161 -8.59 -16.54 -0.63
C ARG A 161 -9.34 -17.19 -1.77
N LYS A 162 -9.09 -16.76 -3.01
CA LYS A 162 -9.67 -17.36 -4.21
C LYS A 162 -9.27 -18.82 -4.35
N GLU A 163 -7.99 -19.15 -4.18
CA GLU A 163 -7.47 -20.53 -4.23
C GLU A 163 -8.12 -21.43 -3.17
N ARG A 164 -8.26 -20.97 -1.92
CA ARG A 164 -8.95 -21.75 -0.88
C ARG A 164 -10.41 -22.06 -1.22
N LEU A 165 -11.12 -21.10 -1.81
CA LEU A 165 -12.49 -21.33 -2.25
C LEU A 165 -12.54 -22.27 -3.47
N LEU A 166 -11.57 -22.18 -4.37
CA LEU A 166 -11.43 -23.10 -5.51
C LEU A 166 -11.11 -24.52 -5.03
N GLU A 167 -10.25 -24.66 -4.04
CA GLU A 167 -9.91 -25.95 -3.42
C GLU A 167 -11.14 -26.59 -2.81
N ARG A 168 -11.92 -25.81 -2.05
CA ARG A 168 -13.19 -26.29 -1.49
C ARG A 168 -14.16 -26.73 -2.58
N LEU A 169 -14.35 -25.94 -3.64
CA LEU A 169 -15.20 -26.33 -4.77
C LEU A 169 -14.70 -27.59 -5.46
N PHE A 170 -13.38 -27.71 -5.65
CA PHE A 170 -12.76 -28.86 -6.27
C PHE A 170 -12.98 -30.13 -5.44
N VAL A 171 -12.78 -30.06 -4.12
CA VAL A 171 -13.03 -31.19 -3.20
C VAL A 171 -14.51 -31.54 -3.13
N ASP A 172 -15.40 -30.54 -3.02
CA ASP A 172 -16.86 -30.74 -2.98
C ASP A 172 -17.36 -31.41 -4.28
N ALA A 173 -16.72 -31.10 -5.41
CA ALA A 173 -16.95 -31.73 -6.71
C ALA A 173 -16.19 -33.05 -6.91
N GLU A 174 -15.62 -33.64 -5.86
CA GLU A 174 -14.83 -34.88 -5.91
C GLU A 174 -13.68 -34.81 -6.93
N GLY A 175 -12.95 -33.71 -6.91
CA GLY A 175 -11.72 -33.53 -7.64
C GLY A 175 -10.71 -34.63 -7.29
N ARG A 176 -9.95 -35.08 -8.29
CA ARG A 176 -8.95 -36.12 -8.10
C ARG A 176 -7.83 -35.64 -7.18
N VAL A 177 -7.42 -36.50 -6.28
CA VAL A 177 -6.30 -36.25 -5.36
C VAL A 177 -5.02 -36.85 -5.96
N GLY A 178 -3.89 -36.13 -5.81
CA GLY A 178 -2.59 -36.51 -6.38
C GLY A 178 -2.25 -35.68 -7.62
N GLY A 179 -1.33 -36.20 -8.44
CA GLY A 179 -0.94 -35.59 -9.71
C GLY A 179 0.39 -36.10 -10.23
N ASP A 180 0.95 -35.35 -11.17
CA ASP A 180 2.22 -35.67 -11.82
C ASP A 180 3.39 -35.14 -10.97
N GLU A 181 4.63 -35.51 -11.31
CA GLU A 181 5.85 -35.02 -10.64
C GLU A 181 5.99 -33.48 -10.62
N ARG A 182 5.22 -32.77 -11.46
CA ARG A 182 5.31 -31.32 -11.65
C ARG A 182 4.13 -30.52 -11.11
N SER A 183 2.99 -31.15 -10.84
CA SER A 183 1.77 -30.46 -10.38
C SER A 183 0.68 -31.43 -9.98
N THR A 184 -0.12 -31.03 -9.00
CA THR A 184 -1.34 -31.76 -8.63
C THR A 184 -2.46 -31.57 -9.65
N PHE A 185 -3.49 -32.42 -9.59
CA PHE A 185 -4.73 -32.20 -10.35
C PHE A 185 -5.40 -30.88 -9.97
N PHE A 186 -5.33 -30.48 -8.70
CA PHE A 186 -5.82 -29.18 -8.25
C PHE A 186 -5.04 -28.02 -8.87
N ASP A 187 -3.71 -28.09 -8.92
CA ASP A 187 -2.89 -27.07 -9.60
C ASP A 187 -3.24 -26.97 -11.09
N THR A 188 -3.55 -28.11 -11.72
CA THR A 188 -3.99 -28.16 -13.12
C THR A 188 -5.37 -27.53 -13.29
N PHE A 189 -6.30 -27.80 -12.37
CA PHE A 189 -7.62 -27.15 -12.33
C PHE A 189 -7.50 -25.63 -12.17
N CYS A 190 -6.65 -25.14 -11.25
CA CYS A 190 -6.40 -23.72 -11.08
C CYS A 190 -5.82 -23.08 -12.36
N LYS A 191 -4.89 -23.75 -13.05
CA LYS A 191 -4.31 -23.25 -14.31
C LYS A 191 -5.31 -23.19 -15.47
N LEU A 192 -6.15 -24.21 -15.61
CA LEU A 192 -7.07 -24.32 -16.75
C LEU A 192 -8.39 -23.59 -16.53
N CYS A 193 -8.95 -23.69 -15.33
CA CYS A 193 -10.30 -23.21 -14.99
C CYS A 193 -10.28 -22.06 -13.98
N GLY A 194 -9.19 -21.79 -13.26
CA GLY A 194 -9.15 -20.76 -12.23
C GLY A 194 -9.43 -19.35 -12.76
N GLY A 195 -9.12 -19.06 -14.03
CA GLY A 195 -9.48 -17.80 -14.71
C GLY A 195 -10.98 -17.62 -14.96
N GLN A 196 -11.76 -18.70 -14.95
CA GLN A 196 -13.22 -18.69 -15.15
C GLN A 196 -13.99 -18.34 -13.87
N PHE A 197 -13.29 -18.10 -12.76
CA PHE A 197 -13.92 -17.69 -11.50
C PHE A 197 -13.40 -16.33 -11.06
N ARG A 198 -14.30 -15.48 -10.59
CA ARG A 198 -13.98 -14.23 -9.92
C ARG A 198 -14.31 -14.35 -8.44
N LEU A 199 -13.44 -13.78 -7.59
CA LEU A 199 -13.74 -13.61 -6.19
C LEU A 199 -14.77 -12.49 -6.05
N SER A 200 -15.96 -12.80 -5.55
CA SER A 200 -17.03 -11.85 -5.29
C SER A 200 -17.36 -11.81 -3.81
N HIS A 201 -17.92 -10.70 -3.36
CA HIS A 201 -18.39 -10.54 -1.99
C HIS A 201 -19.92 -10.46 -2.02
N SER A 202 -20.58 -11.48 -1.49
CA SER A 202 -22.04 -11.55 -1.44
C SER A 202 -22.48 -11.90 -0.02
N GLU A 203 -23.47 -11.17 0.50
CA GLU A 203 -24.05 -11.44 1.83
C GLU A 203 -23.02 -11.43 2.98
N GLY A 204 -21.98 -10.59 2.89
CA GLY A 204 -20.92 -10.51 3.89
C GLY A 204 -19.94 -11.69 3.86
N ARG A 205 -20.02 -12.56 2.85
CA ARG A 205 -19.12 -13.71 2.66
C ARG A 205 -18.46 -13.65 1.30
N GLU A 206 -17.21 -14.10 1.26
CA GLU A 206 -16.49 -14.30 0.01
C GLU A 206 -17.04 -15.55 -0.69
N ARG A 207 -17.38 -15.42 -1.96
CA ARG A 207 -17.84 -16.51 -2.82
C ARG A 207 -17.14 -16.43 -4.16
N LEU A 208 -17.15 -17.54 -4.88
CA LEU A 208 -16.70 -17.58 -6.25
C LEU A 208 -17.90 -17.39 -7.17
N GLU A 209 -17.70 -16.58 -8.20
CA GLU A 209 -18.68 -16.33 -9.25
C GLU A 209 -18.06 -16.76 -10.58
N PRO A 210 -18.66 -17.71 -11.31
CA PRO A 210 -18.24 -18.06 -12.65
C PRO A 210 -18.35 -16.86 -13.59
N ILE A 211 -17.37 -16.70 -14.47
CA ILE A 211 -17.33 -15.62 -15.47
C ILE A 211 -17.11 -16.18 -16.88
N ASP A 212 -17.65 -15.47 -17.86
CA ASP A 212 -17.41 -15.74 -19.28
C ASP A 212 -16.08 -15.16 -19.76
N GLY A 213 -15.75 -15.37 -21.05
CA GLY A 213 -14.54 -14.83 -21.67
C GLY A 213 -14.50 -13.29 -21.75
N ALA A 214 -15.63 -12.62 -21.53
CA ALA A 214 -15.73 -11.15 -21.45
C ALA A 214 -15.65 -10.63 -20.00
N GLY A 215 -15.52 -11.52 -19.00
CA GLY A 215 -15.47 -11.19 -17.59
C GLY A 215 -16.83 -10.87 -16.95
N GLN A 216 -17.92 -11.17 -17.65
CA GLN A 216 -19.28 -11.04 -17.13
C GLN A 216 -19.68 -12.31 -16.37
N PRO A 217 -20.59 -12.22 -15.39
CA PRO A 217 -21.12 -13.41 -14.72
C PRO A 217 -21.65 -14.42 -15.73
N TYR A 218 -21.21 -15.67 -15.61
CA TYR A 218 -21.68 -16.74 -16.49
C TYR A 218 -23.16 -16.99 -16.21
N ALA A 219 -24.00 -16.86 -17.24
CA ALA A 219 -25.44 -17.06 -17.14
C ALA A 219 -25.89 -18.14 -18.11
N LEU A 220 -26.64 -19.11 -17.59
CA LEU A 220 -27.33 -20.13 -18.39
C LEU A 220 -28.81 -19.77 -18.42
N ASP A 221 -29.40 -19.67 -19.61
CA ASP A 221 -30.80 -19.28 -19.83
C ASP A 221 -31.21 -17.95 -19.14
N GLY A 222 -30.26 -17.02 -19.01
CA GLY A 222 -30.49 -15.70 -18.40
C GLY A 222 -30.41 -15.67 -16.87
N VAL A 223 -30.08 -16.79 -16.21
CA VAL A 223 -29.86 -16.87 -14.77
C VAL A 223 -28.37 -17.05 -14.48
N ALA A 224 -27.83 -16.22 -13.59
CA ALA A 224 -26.44 -16.35 -13.15
C ALA A 224 -26.21 -17.71 -12.49
N LEU A 225 -25.24 -18.46 -13.01
CA LEU A 225 -24.97 -19.81 -12.56
C LEU A 225 -24.15 -19.78 -11.27
N SER A 226 -24.48 -20.65 -10.32
CA SER A 226 -23.67 -20.78 -9.10
C SER A 226 -22.34 -21.46 -9.41
N ALA A 227 -21.31 -21.21 -8.60
CA ALA A 227 -20.02 -21.85 -8.80
C ALA A 227 -20.06 -23.38 -8.69
N THR A 228 -20.94 -23.92 -7.86
CA THR A 228 -21.15 -25.38 -7.74
C THR A 228 -21.75 -25.97 -9.00
N ASP A 229 -22.76 -25.31 -9.58
CA ASP A 229 -23.42 -25.80 -10.80
C ASP A 229 -22.47 -25.72 -12.00
N TYR A 230 -21.69 -24.65 -12.10
CA TYR A 230 -20.68 -24.52 -13.16
C TYR A 230 -19.59 -25.61 -13.06
N VAL A 231 -19.15 -25.97 -11.86
CA VAL A 231 -18.19 -27.07 -11.70
C VAL A 231 -18.82 -28.41 -12.10
N GLU A 232 -20.10 -28.62 -11.84
CA GLU A 232 -20.83 -29.81 -12.32
C GLU A 232 -20.93 -29.86 -13.87
N GLU A 233 -20.96 -28.72 -14.55
CA GLU A 233 -20.79 -28.67 -16.02
C GLU A 233 -19.37 -29.06 -16.43
N LEU A 234 -18.34 -28.55 -15.74
CA LEU A 234 -16.94 -28.93 -15.99
C LEU A 234 -16.70 -30.43 -15.79
N ARG A 235 -17.39 -31.06 -14.83
CA ARG A 235 -17.35 -32.51 -14.63
C ARG A 235 -17.89 -33.31 -15.81
N ARG A 236 -18.87 -32.78 -16.54
CA ARG A 236 -19.45 -33.39 -17.74
C ARG A 236 -18.73 -32.95 -19.02
N HIS A 237 -17.83 -31.98 -18.93
CA HIS A 237 -17.12 -31.43 -20.06
C HIS A 237 -16.13 -32.46 -20.64
N PRO A 238 -16.11 -32.69 -21.97
CA PRO A 238 -15.26 -33.71 -22.58
C PRO A 238 -13.77 -33.50 -22.31
N VAL A 239 -13.35 -32.24 -22.12
CA VAL A 239 -11.94 -31.88 -21.89
C VAL A 239 -11.59 -31.75 -20.41
N TYR A 240 -12.53 -31.40 -19.51
CA TYR A 240 -12.20 -31.09 -18.11
C TYR A 240 -12.65 -32.18 -17.13
N SER A 241 -13.51 -33.11 -17.56
CA SER A 241 -14.00 -34.23 -16.76
C SER A 241 -12.89 -35.07 -16.12
N PHE A 242 -11.72 -35.18 -16.76
CA PHE A 242 -10.59 -35.96 -16.24
C PHE A 242 -10.06 -35.44 -14.90
N LEU A 243 -10.28 -34.17 -14.56
CA LEU A 243 -9.86 -33.57 -13.30
C LEU A 243 -10.65 -34.11 -12.11
N PHE A 244 -11.80 -34.75 -12.35
CA PHE A 244 -12.73 -35.20 -11.34
C PHE A 244 -12.81 -36.73 -11.28
N GLN A 245 -13.22 -37.23 -10.12
CA GLN A 245 -13.52 -38.64 -9.96
C GLN A 245 -14.82 -38.95 -10.70
N GLN A 246 -14.83 -40.05 -11.46
CA GLN A 246 -16.05 -40.58 -12.04
C GLN A 246 -16.88 -41.23 -10.92
N ARG A 247 -18.07 -40.70 -10.64
CA ARG A 247 -18.98 -41.33 -9.68
C ARG A 247 -19.41 -42.69 -10.21
N SER A 248 -18.92 -43.75 -9.59
CA SER A 248 -19.38 -45.12 -9.85
C SER A 248 -20.75 -45.29 -9.20
N GLY A 249 -21.81 -44.89 -9.91
CA GLY A 249 -23.17 -44.92 -9.36
C GLY A 249 -24.25 -44.71 -10.40
N LEU A 250 -24.98 -45.80 -10.71
CA LEU A 250 -26.31 -45.87 -11.35
C LEU A 250 -26.48 -45.44 -12.81
N TYR A 251 -25.52 -44.75 -13.42
CA TYR A 251 -25.43 -44.64 -14.89
C TYR A 251 -24.24 -45.43 -15.40
N GLN A 252 -24.36 -46.76 -15.36
CA GLN A 252 -23.61 -47.62 -16.28
C GLN A 252 -24.12 -47.31 -17.70
N SER A 253 -23.51 -46.31 -18.32
CA SER A 253 -23.26 -46.39 -19.75
C SER A 253 -21.76 -46.61 -19.91
N THR A 254 -21.38 -47.89 -19.92
CA THR A 254 -20.09 -48.38 -20.46
C THR A 254 -18.80 -47.77 -19.89
N ALA A 255 -18.69 -47.60 -18.57
CA ALA A 255 -17.41 -47.38 -17.91
C ALA A 255 -17.08 -48.57 -16.98
N GLU A 256 -17.08 -49.77 -17.56
CA GLU A 256 -16.12 -50.80 -17.14
C GLU A 256 -14.71 -50.21 -17.33
N GLY A 257 -13.79 -50.46 -16.40
CA GLY A 257 -12.47 -49.80 -16.28
C GLY A 257 -11.93 -49.28 -17.61
N GLY A 258 -11.87 -47.95 -17.73
CA GLY A 258 -11.78 -47.25 -19.01
C GLY A 258 -10.89 -47.98 -20.00
N TYR A 259 -11.49 -48.59 -21.01
CA TYR A 259 -10.70 -49.29 -22.01
C TYR A 259 -9.99 -48.26 -22.87
N ASP A 260 -8.72 -48.49 -23.19
CA ASP A 260 -8.07 -47.69 -24.23
C ASP A 260 -8.83 -47.85 -25.57
N SER A 261 -8.48 -47.04 -26.56
CA SER A 261 -9.06 -47.16 -27.92
C SER A 261 -8.89 -48.55 -28.58
N THR A 262 -8.13 -49.46 -27.96
CA THR A 262 -7.92 -50.85 -28.38
C THR A 262 -8.71 -51.88 -27.57
N GLY A 263 -9.48 -51.45 -26.57
CA GLY A 263 -10.33 -52.33 -25.77
C GLY A 263 -9.61 -52.96 -24.57
N VAL A 264 -8.47 -52.43 -24.12
CA VAL A 264 -7.72 -52.93 -22.96
C VAL A 264 -8.10 -52.14 -21.71
N PRO A 265 -8.48 -52.77 -20.59
CA PRO A 265 -8.92 -52.06 -19.39
C PRO A 265 -7.76 -51.24 -18.81
N VAL A 266 -7.92 -49.92 -18.79
CA VAL A 266 -6.94 -48.98 -18.24
C VAL A 266 -7.38 -48.54 -16.86
N ASN A 267 -6.43 -48.57 -15.92
CA ASN A 267 -6.63 -47.92 -14.64
C ASN A 267 -6.43 -46.40 -14.79
N LEU A 268 -7.53 -45.69 -15.03
CA LEU A 268 -7.56 -44.24 -15.14
C LEU A 268 -7.06 -43.52 -13.86
N GLN A 269 -6.99 -44.21 -12.71
CA GLN A 269 -6.53 -43.61 -11.45
C GLN A 269 -5.01 -43.55 -11.32
N SER A 270 -4.28 -44.38 -12.08
CA SER A 270 -2.81 -44.39 -12.07
C SER A 270 -2.18 -43.57 -13.19
N MET A 271 -2.98 -42.98 -14.07
CA MET A 271 -2.49 -42.21 -15.20
C MET A 271 -2.16 -40.77 -14.83
N SER A 272 -1.12 -40.25 -15.46
CA SER A 272 -0.73 -38.85 -15.38
C SER A 272 -1.77 -37.93 -16.03
N THR A 273 -1.73 -36.66 -15.67
CA THR A 273 -2.56 -35.57 -16.21
C THR A 273 -2.48 -35.52 -17.73
N ARG A 274 -1.26 -35.67 -18.27
CA ARG A 274 -1.02 -35.67 -19.71
C ARG A 274 -1.64 -36.87 -20.41
N GLU A 275 -1.55 -38.06 -19.81
CA GLU A 275 -2.11 -39.29 -20.38
C GLU A 275 -3.64 -39.23 -20.39
N LEU A 276 -4.24 -38.75 -19.31
CA LEU A 276 -5.69 -38.54 -19.22
C LEU A 276 -6.19 -37.52 -20.26
N TYR A 277 -5.50 -36.40 -20.44
CA TYR A 277 -5.85 -35.41 -21.46
C TYR A 277 -5.79 -36.02 -22.87
N MET A 278 -4.74 -36.78 -23.18
CA MET A 278 -4.60 -37.41 -24.49
C MET A 278 -5.70 -38.46 -24.73
N GLU A 279 -6.10 -39.21 -23.72
CA GLU A 279 -7.17 -40.19 -23.85
C GLU A 279 -8.55 -39.53 -24.02
N ALA A 280 -8.83 -38.45 -23.27
CA ALA A 280 -10.01 -37.63 -23.47
C ALA A 280 -10.09 -37.08 -24.90
N MET A 281 -8.98 -36.54 -25.42
CA MET A 281 -8.88 -36.01 -26.79
C MET A 281 -9.00 -37.10 -27.88
N ARG A 282 -8.67 -38.36 -27.57
CA ARG A 282 -8.87 -39.49 -28.49
C ARG A 282 -10.34 -39.90 -28.55
N SER A 283 -11.03 -39.92 -27.41
CA SER A 283 -12.44 -40.30 -27.32
C SER A 283 -13.40 -39.34 -28.04
N THR A 284 -13.00 -38.08 -28.27
CA THR A 284 -13.77 -37.07 -29.00
C THR A 284 -13.59 -37.13 -30.53
N THR A 285 -12.75 -38.03 -31.06
CA THR A 285 -12.66 -38.23 -32.51
C THR A 285 -13.82 -39.12 -33.00
N PRO A 286 -14.65 -38.65 -33.97
CA PRO A 286 -15.78 -39.44 -34.45
C PRO A 286 -15.27 -40.70 -35.15
N ARG A 287 -15.70 -41.86 -34.66
CA ARG A 287 -15.52 -43.15 -35.33
C ARG A 287 -16.31 -43.13 -36.64
N VAL A 288 -15.62 -42.95 -37.77
CA VAL A 288 -16.22 -43.06 -39.10
C VAL A 288 -16.81 -44.47 -39.22
N PRO A 289 -18.12 -44.64 -39.43
CA PRO A 289 -18.70 -45.96 -39.62
C PRO A 289 -18.17 -46.53 -40.94
N ALA A 290 -17.54 -47.70 -40.87
CA ALA A 290 -17.16 -48.46 -42.05
C ALA A 290 -18.43 -48.78 -42.84
N ARG A 291 -18.53 -48.24 -44.06
CA ARG A 291 -19.57 -48.60 -45.02
C ARG A 291 -19.47 -50.11 -45.31
N SER A 292 -20.52 -50.83 -44.95
CA SER A 292 -20.79 -52.18 -45.47
C SER A 292 -21.26 -52.11 -46.92
#